data_AF-A0A7S1S5A7-F1
#
_entry.id   AF-A0A7S1S5A7-F1
#
_cell.length_a   1.000
_cell.length_b   1.000
_cell.length_c   1.000
_cell.angle_alpha   90.00
_cell.angle_beta   90.00
_cell.angle_gamma   90.00
#
_symmetry.space_group_name_H-M   'P 1'
#
loop_
_entity.id
_entity.type
_entity.pdbx_description
1 polymer ?
#
loop_
_entity_poly.entity_id
_entity_poly.type
_entity_poly.pdbx_seq_one_letter_code
_entity_poly.pdbx_strand_id
1 'polypeptide(L)'
;GVRWLRLGPAGRGVDLAAACGELALEGGEHVRLVRGRADTRDGRLADWLTLVTSRLRSVTLGKQQGRAAPGFSFVAAPGCEICELDVGSDGALRGVLQQQLGAADGAASDAACLQE
;
A
#
# COMPACT_ATOMS: atom_id res chain seq x y z
N GLY A 1 2.48 19.02 -0.27
CA GLY A 1 1.07 18.81 -0.66
C GLY A 1 0.59 17.46 -0.16
N VAL A 2 -0.70 17.29 0.10
CA VAL A 2 -1.27 15.99 0.50
C VAL A 2 -1.33 15.09 -0.73
N ARG A 3 -0.80 13.86 -0.62
CA ARG A 3 -0.92 12.84 -1.67
C ARG A 3 -1.98 11.84 -1.26
N TRP A 4 -2.91 11.54 -2.15
CA TRP A 4 -3.96 10.56 -1.87
C TRP A 4 -3.61 9.22 -2.49
N LEU A 5 -3.60 8.16 -1.68
CA LEU A 5 -3.63 6.80 -2.19
C LEU A 5 -5.09 6.37 -2.36
N ARG A 6 -5.46 5.97 -3.57
CA ARG A 6 -6.79 5.45 -3.88
C ARG A 6 -6.75 3.94 -3.96
N LEU A 7 -7.73 3.31 -3.33
CA LEU A 7 -7.91 1.86 -3.35
C LEU A 7 -9.30 1.57 -3.91
N GLY A 8 -9.33 0.95 -5.07
CA GLY A 8 -10.53 0.58 -5.81
C GLY A 8 -10.20 -0.38 -6.97
N PRO A 9 -11.19 -1.08 -7.54
CA PRO A 9 -10.94 -2.06 -8.60
C PRO A 9 -10.45 -1.37 -9.89
N ALA A 10 -9.32 -1.85 -10.40
CA ALA A 10 -8.80 -1.45 -11.71
C ALA A 10 -9.52 -2.25 -12.81
N GLY A 11 -10.76 -1.87 -13.13
CA GLY A 11 -11.54 -2.54 -14.17
C GLY A 11 -12.78 -1.75 -14.58
N ARG A 12 -12.94 -1.52 -15.89
CA ARG A 12 -14.20 -0.98 -16.44
C ARG A 12 -15.32 -2.00 -16.21
N GLY A 13 -16.40 -1.61 -15.55
CA GLY A 13 -17.69 -2.31 -15.63
C GLY A 13 -18.33 -2.81 -14.33
N VAL A 14 -17.76 -2.51 -13.16
CA VAL A 14 -18.46 -2.68 -11.88
C VAL A 14 -19.03 -1.34 -11.42
N ASP A 15 -20.22 -1.34 -10.85
CA ASP A 15 -20.86 -0.15 -10.27
C ASP A 15 -20.03 0.32 -9.06
N LEU A 16 -19.14 1.29 -9.32
CA LEU A 16 -17.96 1.68 -8.55
C LEU A 16 -18.25 2.58 -7.34
N ALA A 17 -19.51 2.89 -7.04
CA ALA A 17 -19.85 3.91 -6.04
C ALA A 17 -19.71 3.44 -4.58
N ALA A 18 -19.54 2.14 -4.31
CA ALA A 18 -19.76 1.59 -2.97
C ALA A 18 -18.51 1.20 -2.16
N ALA A 19 -17.29 1.20 -2.71
CA ALA A 19 -16.12 0.72 -1.97
C ALA A 19 -14.78 1.36 -2.38
N CYS A 20 -14.72 2.67 -2.59
CA CYS A 20 -13.45 3.38 -2.71
C CYS A 20 -12.95 3.80 -1.32
N GLY A 21 -11.74 3.37 -0.96
CA GLY A 21 -11.02 3.84 0.22
C GLY A 21 -9.95 4.85 -0.19
N GLU A 22 -9.81 5.94 0.56
CA GLU A 22 -8.75 6.94 0.35
C GLU A 22 -7.88 7.07 1.60
N LEU A 23 -6.56 7.11 1.41
CA LEU A 23 -5.60 7.41 2.46
C LEU A 23 -4.83 8.69 2.12
N ALA A 24 -4.99 9.72 2.96
CA ALA A 24 -4.19 10.93 2.89
C ALA A 24 -2.78 10.67 3.43
N LEU A 25 -1.77 10.83 2.58
CA LEU A 25 -0.36 10.77 2.95
C LEU A 25 0.19 12.18 3.21
N GLU A 26 0.96 12.30 4.28
CA GLU A 26 1.71 13.50 4.65
C GLU A 26 2.88 13.73 3.69
N GLY A 27 3.49 14.93 3.73
CA GLY A 27 4.65 15.25 2.87
C GLY A 27 5.80 14.24 3.05
N GLY A 28 6.27 13.65 1.95
CA GLY A 28 7.31 12.62 1.95
C GLY A 28 6.88 11.25 2.51
N GLU A 29 5.63 11.11 2.97
CA GLU A 29 5.11 9.84 3.43
C GLU A 29 4.74 8.93 2.25
N HIS A 30 5.10 7.66 2.37
CA HIS A 30 4.86 6.65 1.35
C HIS A 30 4.51 5.30 1.97
N VAL A 31 3.87 4.43 1.20
CA VAL A 31 3.51 3.08 1.66
C VAL A 31 4.71 2.15 1.56
N ARG A 32 5.00 1.43 2.66
CA ARG A 32 6.11 0.49 2.76
C ARG A 32 5.67 -0.96 2.90
N LEU A 33 4.45 -1.18 3.41
CA LEU A 33 3.90 -2.51 3.59
C LEU A 33 2.43 -2.50 3.21
N VAL A 34 2.03 -3.52 2.49
CA VAL A 34 0.64 -3.87 2.28
C VAL A 34 0.47 -5.34 2.64
N ARG A 35 -0.37 -5.64 3.62
CA ARG A 35 -0.69 -7.03 4.00
C ARG A 35 -2.18 -7.19 4.15
N GLY A 36 -2.67 -8.40 4.00
CA GLY A 36 -4.10 -8.62 4.08
C GLY A 36 -4.47 -10.08 3.96
N ARG A 37 -5.76 -10.31 3.88
CA ARG A 37 -6.32 -11.62 3.58
C ARG A 37 -7.36 -11.44 2.49
N ALA A 38 -7.32 -12.34 1.52
CA ALA A 38 -8.31 -12.45 0.47
C ALA A 38 -8.90 -13.86 0.50
N ASP A 39 -10.21 -13.96 0.33
CA ASP A 39 -10.89 -15.19 -0.06
C ASP A 39 -11.29 -15.02 -1.53
N THR A 40 -10.73 -15.83 -2.41
CA THR A 40 -10.94 -15.71 -3.86
C THR A 40 -12.35 -16.14 -4.30
N ARG A 41 -13.17 -16.65 -3.38
CA ARG A 41 -14.47 -17.26 -3.70
C ARG A 41 -15.60 -16.25 -3.87
N ASP A 42 -15.45 -15.01 -3.40
CA ASP A 42 -16.53 -14.02 -3.42
C ASP A 42 -16.29 -12.82 -4.33
N GLY A 43 -15.19 -12.86 -5.12
CA GLY A 43 -14.84 -11.82 -6.08
C GLY A 43 -14.34 -10.52 -5.46
N ARG A 44 -14.13 -10.46 -4.14
CA ARG A 44 -13.51 -9.29 -3.48
C ARG A 44 -12.00 -9.34 -3.61
N LEU A 45 -11.40 -8.15 -3.62
CA LEU A 45 -9.94 -8.00 -3.61
C LEU A 45 -9.32 -8.56 -2.31
N ALA A 46 -9.95 -8.26 -1.18
CA ALA A 46 -9.52 -8.68 0.15
C ALA A 46 -10.68 -8.58 1.16
N ASP A 47 -10.70 -9.46 2.16
CA ASP A 47 -11.55 -9.35 3.35
C ASP A 47 -11.13 -8.17 4.23
N TRP A 48 -9.81 -7.99 4.33
CA TRP A 48 -9.18 -6.87 5.00
C TRP A 48 -7.77 -6.67 4.46
N LEU A 49 -7.31 -5.43 4.55
CA LEU A 49 -6.00 -4.98 4.12
C LEU A 49 -5.46 -3.95 5.10
N THR A 50 -4.22 -4.15 5.57
CA THR A 50 -3.47 -3.20 6.37
C THR A 50 -2.36 -2.58 5.53
N LEU A 51 -2.36 -1.27 5.46
CA LEU A 51 -1.29 -0.44 4.90
C LEU A 51 -0.40 0.03 6.05
N VAL A 52 0.91 -0.05 5.91
CA VAL A 52 1.85 0.63 6.80
C VAL A 52 2.73 1.58 6.01
N THR A 53 2.82 2.80 6.49
CA THR A 53 3.57 3.87 5.84
C THR A 53 4.98 4.05 6.41
N SER A 54 5.79 4.87 5.75
CA SER A 54 7.13 5.26 6.21
C SER A 54 7.15 5.99 7.55
N ARG A 55 6.03 6.59 7.94
CA ARG A 55 5.83 7.25 9.24
C ARG A 55 5.24 6.31 10.31
N LEU A 56 5.28 5.00 10.07
CA LEU A 56 4.73 3.96 10.95
C LEU A 56 3.22 4.12 11.23
N ARG A 57 2.49 4.86 10.39
CA ARG A 57 1.02 4.89 10.45
C ARG A 57 0.50 3.59 9.85
N SER A 58 -0.44 2.97 10.55
CA SER A 58 -1.07 1.73 10.12
C SER A 58 -2.56 1.96 9.93
N VAL A 59 -3.06 1.68 8.73
CA VAL A 59 -4.49 1.84 8.39
C VAL A 59 -5.01 0.51 7.88
N THR A 60 -6.07 0.01 8.52
CA THR A 60 -6.74 -1.23 8.11
C THR A 60 -8.09 -0.90 7.46
N LEU A 61 -8.27 -1.40 6.25
CA LEU A 61 -9.54 -1.41 5.52
C LEU A 61 -10.17 -2.79 5.62
N GLY A 62 -11.50 -2.83 5.72
CA GLY A 62 -12.24 -4.07 5.97
C GLY A 62 -12.19 -4.51 7.44
N LYS A 63 -12.73 -5.69 7.72
CA LYS A 63 -12.85 -6.22 9.09
C LYS A 63 -11.98 -7.45 9.26
N GLN A 64 -10.93 -7.33 10.07
CA GLN A 64 -10.13 -8.47 10.48
C GLN A 64 -10.98 -9.36 11.42
N GLN A 65 -11.51 -10.46 10.90
CA GLN A 65 -12.26 -11.42 11.71
C GLN A 65 -11.28 -12.36 12.43
N GLY A 66 -11.11 -12.14 13.74
CA GLY A 66 -10.31 -13.01 14.62
C GLY A 66 -8.79 -12.92 14.41
N ARG A 67 -8.07 -13.95 14.88
CA ARG A 67 -6.59 -14.06 14.77
C ARG A 67 -6.13 -14.67 13.45
N ALA A 68 -6.92 -14.54 12.39
CA ALA A 68 -6.55 -15.10 11.10
C ALA A 68 -5.26 -14.45 10.59
N ALA A 69 -4.25 -15.28 10.29
CA ALA A 69 -3.00 -14.80 9.71
C ALA A 69 -3.25 -14.15 8.34
N PRO A 70 -2.44 -13.14 7.95
CA PRO A 70 -2.46 -12.59 6.60
C PRO A 70 -2.29 -13.71 5.56
N GLY A 71 -3.04 -13.64 4.46
CA GLY A 71 -2.85 -14.51 3.30
C GLY A 71 -1.77 -13.98 2.34
N PHE A 72 -1.47 -12.69 2.41
CA PHE A 72 -0.41 -12.05 1.63
C PHE A 72 0.25 -10.92 2.42
N SER A 73 1.49 -10.59 2.05
CA SER A 73 2.27 -9.50 2.62
C SER A 73 3.31 -9.02 1.61
N PHE A 74 3.19 -7.78 1.17
CA PHE A 74 4.11 -7.13 0.24
C PHE A 74 4.86 -6.00 0.94
N VAL A 75 6.17 -6.04 0.84
CA VAL A 75 7.07 -5.01 1.40
C VAL A 75 7.72 -4.27 0.24
N ALA A 76 7.77 -2.94 0.34
CA ALA A 76 8.49 -2.13 -0.61
C ALA A 76 9.99 -2.44 -0.54
N ALA A 77 10.64 -2.58 -1.69
CA ALA A 77 12.09 -2.71 -1.77
C ALA A 77 12.77 -1.46 -1.16
N PRO A 78 14.03 -1.58 -0.69
CA PRO A 78 14.78 -0.42 -0.20
C PRO A 78 14.81 0.71 -1.23
N GLY A 79 14.42 1.92 -0.82
CA GLY A 79 14.34 3.09 -1.71
C GLY A 79 13.11 3.15 -2.61
N CYS A 80 12.16 2.21 -2.48
CA CYS A 80 10.91 2.21 -3.23
C CYS A 80 9.70 2.48 -2.34
N GLU A 81 8.60 2.85 -2.99
CA GLU A 81 7.26 2.86 -2.42
C GLU A 81 6.32 1.92 -3.17
N ILE A 82 5.31 1.40 -2.46
CA ILE A 82 4.20 0.70 -3.09
C ILE A 82 3.20 1.75 -3.61
N CYS A 83 2.95 1.75 -4.91
CA CYS A 83 2.05 2.70 -5.57
C CYS A 83 0.69 2.09 -5.90
N GLU A 84 0.66 0.81 -6.24
CA GLU A 84 -0.53 0.14 -6.74
C GLU A 84 -0.52 -1.35 -6.37
N LEU A 85 -1.71 -1.92 -6.27
CA LEU A 85 -1.92 -3.36 -6.12
C LEU A 85 -2.08 -3.98 -7.52
N ASP A 86 -1.30 -5.02 -7.81
CA ASP A 86 -1.46 -5.78 -9.06
C ASP A 86 -2.59 -6.80 -8.90
N VAL A 87 -3.69 -6.57 -9.61
CA VAL A 87 -4.91 -7.37 -9.54
C VAL A 87 -5.14 -8.06 -10.87
N GLY A 88 -5.24 -9.39 -10.85
CA GLY A 88 -5.57 -10.17 -12.03
C GLY A 88 -6.99 -9.91 -12.54
N SER A 89 -7.26 -10.32 -13.79
CA SER A 89 -8.59 -10.26 -14.39
C SER A 89 -9.64 -11.13 -13.67
N ASP A 90 -9.17 -12.06 -12.84
CA ASP A 90 -9.94 -12.91 -11.93
C ASP A 90 -10.26 -12.21 -10.58
N GLY A 91 -9.81 -10.96 -10.39
CA GLY A 91 -9.93 -10.22 -9.13
C GLY A 91 -8.92 -10.64 -8.07
N ALA A 92 -8.04 -11.61 -8.36
CA ALA A 92 -7.05 -12.09 -7.40
C ALA A 92 -5.87 -11.11 -7.31
N LEU A 93 -5.43 -10.84 -6.08
CA LEU A 93 -4.24 -10.05 -5.84
C LEU A 93 -2.98 -10.86 -6.19
N ARG A 94 -2.17 -10.36 -7.11
CA ARG A 94 -0.95 -11.03 -7.62
C ARG A 94 0.32 -10.40 -7.09
N GLY A 95 0.28 -9.11 -6.75
CA GLY A 95 1.46 -8.38 -6.32
C GLY A 95 1.20 -6.92 -6.01
N VAL A 96 2.27 -6.14 -6.10
CA VAL A 96 2.27 -4.70 -6.00
C VAL A 96 3.16 -4.11 -7.07
N LEU A 97 2.76 -2.96 -7.62
CA LEU A 97 3.66 -2.12 -8.40
C LEU A 97 4.38 -1.18 -7.45
N GLN A 98 5.69 -1.08 -7.65
CA GLN A 98 6.56 -0.25 -6.83
C GLN A 98 7.25 0.78 -7.70
N GLN A 99 7.50 1.95 -7.13
CA GLN A 99 8.22 3.03 -7.77
C GLN A 99 9.41 3.45 -6.92
N GLN A 100 10.52 3.82 -7.57
CA GLN A 100 11.65 4.43 -6.89
C GLN A 100 11.20 5.76 -6.25
N LEU A 101 11.53 5.96 -4.98
CA LEU A 101 11.40 7.26 -4.35
C LEU A 101 12.32 8.23 -5.09
N GLY A 102 11.73 9.28 -5.67
CA GLY A 102 12.52 10.35 -6.27
C GLY A 102 13.47 10.93 -5.22
N ALA A 103 14.69 11.29 -5.64
CA ALA A 103 15.67 11.94 -4.78
C ALA A 103 15.24 13.39 -4.46
N ALA A 104 14.14 13.56 -3.72
CA ALA A 104 13.66 14.85 -3.23
C ALA A 104 12.55 14.64 -2.18
N ASP A 105 12.97 14.41 -0.93
CA ASP A 105 12.56 15.23 0.21
C ASP A 105 13.36 14.79 1.45
N GLY A 106 14.48 15.49 1.68
CA GLY A 106 15.32 15.29 2.86
C GLY A 106 16.81 15.19 2.56
N ALA A 107 17.39 16.22 1.96
CA ALA A 107 18.80 16.50 2.21
C ALA A 107 18.97 16.85 3.69
N ALA A 108 19.24 15.85 4.53
CA ALA A 108 20.15 16.04 5.64
C ALA A 108 21.52 15.58 5.15
N SER A 109 22.18 16.51 4.47
CA SER A 109 23.63 16.51 4.39
C SER A 109 24.14 16.70 5.82
N ASP A 110 24.44 15.61 6.52
CA ASP A 110 25.48 15.64 7.54
C ASP A 110 26.75 15.05 6.93
N ALA A 111 27.53 15.97 6.38
CA ALA A 111 28.97 15.83 6.33
C ALA A 111 29.48 15.78 7.78
N ALA A 112 29.86 14.60 8.26
CA ALA A 112 30.94 14.39 9.23
C ALA A 112 31.07 12.90 9.55
N CYS A 113 31.81 12.16 8.73
CA CYS A 113 32.67 11.12 9.31
C CYS A 113 34.10 11.60 9.07
N LEU A 114 34.61 12.24 10.12
CA LEU A 114 35.99 12.68 10.26
C LEU A 114 36.94 11.51 10.02
N GLN A 115 38.11 11.87 9.48
CA GLN A 115 39.35 11.11 9.54
C GLN A 115 39.53 10.49 10.94
N GLU A 116 39.93 9.22 10.99
CA GLU A 116 41.25 8.78 11.50
C GLU A 116 41.64 7.45 10.83
#